data_AF-A0A822Y7E7-F1
#
_entry.id   AF-A0A822Y7E7-F1
#
_cell.length_a   1.000
_cell.length_b   1.000
_cell.length_c   1.000
_cell.angle_alpha   90.00
_cell.angle_beta   90.00
_cell.angle_gamma   90.00
#
_symmetry.space_group_name_H-M   'P 1'
#
loop_
_entity.id
_entity.type
_entity.pdbx_description
1 polymer ?
#
loop_
_entity_poly.entity_id
_entity_poly.type
_entity_poly.pdbx_seq_one_letter_code
_entity_poly.pdbx_strand_id
1 'polypeptide(L)'
;MTVLDELLPISIEMAKRNLTGVWNFTNPGVVSHNEILEMYRDYVDPNFKWTNFTLEEQAKVIVAPRSNNELNAPKLKEFPEMLPIKESILKYVFMPKRKVG
;
A
#
# COMPACT_ATOMS: atom_id res chain seq x y z
N MET A 1 -3.17 -0.14 -3.25
CA MET A 1 -1.88 -0.66 -2.76
C MET A 1 -2.17 -1.90 -1.92
N THR A 2 -1.26 -2.88 -1.90
CA THR A 2 -1.44 -4.16 -1.21
C THR A 2 -0.33 -4.34 -0.18
N VAL A 3 -0.67 -4.38 1.11
CA VAL A 3 0.28 -4.70 2.17
C VAL A 3 0.32 -6.22 2.35
N LEU A 4 1.41 -6.85 1.90
CA LEU A 4 1.50 -8.30 1.81
C LEU A 4 1.45 -9.00 3.17
N ASP A 5 2.08 -8.42 4.19
CA ASP A 5 2.08 -8.95 5.56
C ASP A 5 0.67 -9.10 6.16
N GLU A 6 -0.29 -8.28 5.69
CA GLU A 6 -1.69 -8.39 6.08
C GLU A 6 -2.52 -9.24 5.09
N LEU A 7 -2.34 -9.03 3.78
CA LEU A 7 -3.21 -9.62 2.76
C LEU A 7 -2.83 -11.07 2.41
N LEU A 8 -1.58 -11.50 2.59
CA LEU A 8 -1.20 -12.90 2.34
C LEU A 8 -1.86 -13.89 3.33
N PRO A 9 -1.92 -13.62 4.64
CA PRO A 9 -2.75 -14.42 5.56
C PRO A 9 -4.22 -14.50 5.12
N ILE A 10 -4.78 -13.38 4.65
CA ILE A 10 -6.17 -13.34 4.16
C ILE A 10 -6.35 -14.23 2.92
N SER A 11 -5.39 -14.25 1.99
CA SER A 11 -5.50 -15.10 0.79
C SER A 11 -5.53 -16.60 1.13
N ILE A 12 -4.83 -17.02 2.19
CA ILE A 12 -4.88 -18.39 2.71
C ILE A 12 -6.28 -18.68 3.28
N GLU A 13 -6.87 -17.74 4.03
CA GLU A 13 -8.24 -17.88 4.54
C GLU A 13 -9.28 -17.91 3.42
N MET A 14 -9.10 -17.11 2.37
CA MET A 14 -9.94 -17.18 1.16
C MET A 14 -9.91 -18.57 0.52
N ALA A 15 -8.72 -19.16 0.41
CA ALA A 15 -8.56 -20.51 -0.14
C ALA A 15 -9.25 -21.57 0.73
N LYS A 16 -9.09 -21.52 2.07
CA LYS A 16 -9.78 -22.41 3.01
C LYS A 16 -11.30 -22.30 2.92
N ARG A 17 -11.81 -21.09 2.69
CA ARG A 17 -13.24 -20.79 2.50
C ARG A 17 -13.74 -21.09 1.08
N ASN A 18 -12.90 -21.63 0.20
CA ASN A 18 -13.20 -21.89 -1.21
C ASN A 18 -13.77 -20.64 -1.94
N LEU A 19 -13.29 -19.45 -1.60
CA LEU A 19 -13.68 -18.22 -2.30
C LEU A 19 -13.02 -18.21 -3.68
N THR A 20 -13.83 -18.17 -4.73
CA THR A 20 -13.37 -18.22 -6.12
C THR A 20 -13.73 -16.94 -6.89
N GLY A 21 -13.31 -16.87 -8.14
CA GLY A 21 -13.53 -15.73 -9.04
C GLY A 21 -12.52 -14.60 -8.85
N VAL A 22 -12.81 -13.44 -9.45
CA VAL A 22 -11.90 -12.28 -9.45
C VAL A 22 -12.18 -11.35 -8.27
N TRP A 23 -11.11 -10.97 -7.58
CA TRP A 23 -11.11 -10.09 -6.41
C TRP A 23 -10.10 -8.96 -6.59
N ASN A 24 -10.54 -7.72 -6.40
CA ASN A 24 -9.63 -6.60 -6.22
C ASN A 24 -8.95 -6.76 -4.87
N PHE A 25 -7.62 -6.93 -4.87
CA PHE A 25 -6.87 -7.39 -3.70
C PHE A 25 -5.90 -6.33 -3.17
N THR A 26 -6.47 -5.19 -2.78
CA THR A 26 -5.77 -4.03 -2.20
C THR A 26 -6.44 -3.62 -0.90
N ASN A 27 -5.68 -3.06 0.03
CA ASN A 27 -6.25 -2.45 1.23
C ASN A 27 -7.24 -1.32 0.84
N PRO A 28 -8.28 -1.08 1.65
CA PRO A 28 -9.22 0.02 1.43
C PRO A 28 -8.54 1.38 1.44
N GLY A 29 -8.99 2.25 0.54
CA GLY A 29 -8.50 3.62 0.40
C GLY A 29 -7.26 3.75 -0.48
N VAL A 30 -6.76 4.98 -0.54
CA VAL A 30 -5.63 5.37 -1.40
C VAL A 30 -4.49 5.97 -0.57
N VAL A 31 -3.29 5.85 -1.11
CA VAL A 31 -2.09 6.47 -0.57
C VAL A 31 -1.22 6.94 -1.73
N SER A 32 -0.69 8.15 -1.62
CA SER A 32 0.22 8.75 -2.58
C SER A 32 1.68 8.40 -2.26
N HIS A 33 2.56 8.59 -3.24
CA HIS A 33 4.00 8.42 -3.07
C HIS A 33 4.54 9.33 -1.96
N ASN A 34 4.11 10.59 -1.89
CA ASN A 34 4.58 11.55 -0.88
C ASN A 34 4.20 11.13 0.53
N GLU A 35 2.97 10.65 0.74
CA GLU A 35 2.55 10.15 2.06
C GLU A 35 3.40 8.97 2.53
N ILE A 36 3.80 8.07 1.62
CA ILE A 36 4.71 6.96 1.95
C ILE A 36 6.11 7.49 2.29
N LEU A 37 6.63 8.47 1.53
CA LEU A 37 7.96 9.04 1.77
C LEU A 37 8.01 9.87 3.07
N GLU A 38 6.92 10.54 3.44
CA GLU A 38 6.76 11.18 4.75
C GLU A 38 6.80 10.15 5.88
N MET A 39 6.05 9.06 5.77
CA MET A 39 6.14 7.96 6.75
C MET A 39 7.54 7.35 6.80
N TYR A 40 8.22 7.18 5.67
CA TYR A 40 9.60 6.69 5.64
C TYR A 40 10.55 7.63 6.38
N ARG A 41 10.45 8.94 6.13
CA ARG A 41 11.24 9.95 6.84
C ARG A 41 10.98 9.88 8.35
N ASP A 42 9.71 9.85 8.76
CA ASP A 42 9.34 9.98 10.17
C ASP A 42 9.64 8.69 10.97
N TYR A 43 9.60 7.51 10.35
CA TYR A 43 9.74 6.23 11.05
C TYR A 43 11.05 5.50 10.77
N VAL A 44 11.77 5.78 9.67
CA VAL A 44 12.96 5.02 9.26
C VAL A 44 14.22 5.91 9.20
N ASP A 45 14.14 7.05 8.53
CA ASP A 45 15.28 7.96 8.34
C ASP A 45 14.85 9.44 8.32
N PRO A 46 14.97 10.16 9.46
CA PRO A 46 14.59 11.57 9.58
C PRO A 46 15.31 12.52 8.62
N ASN A 47 16.48 12.11 8.08
CA ASN A 47 17.26 12.92 7.15
C ASN A 47 16.93 12.65 5.68
N PHE A 48 16.02 11.71 5.41
CA PHE A 48 15.63 11.37 4.06
C PHE A 48 14.95 12.57 3.35
N LYS A 49 15.41 12.86 2.13
CA LYS A 49 14.88 13.94 1.28
C LYS A 49 14.53 13.37 -0.08
N TRP A 50 13.49 13.93 -0.69
CA TRP A 50 13.07 13.60 -2.04
C TRP A 50 12.66 14.87 -2.79
N THR A 51 12.61 14.75 -4.12
CA THR A 51 12.11 15.79 -5.02
C THR A 51 11.01 15.21 -5.88
N ASN A 52 9.93 15.97 -6.06
CA ASN A 52 8.86 15.58 -6.98
C ASN A 52 9.24 15.91 -8.42
N PHE A 53 8.76 15.11 -9.36
CA PHE A 53 8.83 15.41 -10.78
C PHE A 53 7.66 16.30 -11.21
N THR A 54 7.91 17.17 -12.18
CA THR A 54 6.85 17.68 -13.03
C THR A 54 6.38 16.58 -13.99
N LEU A 55 5.16 16.70 -14.51
CA LEU A 55 4.61 15.72 -15.48
C LEU A 55 5.47 15.62 -16.75
N GLU A 56 6.07 16.73 -17.18
CA GLU A 56 6.96 16.77 -18.35
C GLU A 56 8.27 16.03 -18.11
N GLU A 57 8.86 16.15 -16.93
CA GLU A 57 10.05 15.37 -16.55
C GLU A 57 9.71 13.89 -16.42
N GLN A 58 8.56 13.57 -15.82
CA GLN A 58 8.12 12.19 -15.68
C GLN A 58 7.98 11.51 -17.05
N ALA A 59 7.38 12.18 -18.04
CA ALA A 59 7.19 11.66 -19.40
C ALA A 59 8.50 11.39 -20.16
N LYS A 60 9.59 12.09 -19.82
CA LYS A 60 10.91 11.85 -20.41
C LYS A 60 11.61 10.63 -19.84
N VAL A 61 11.22 10.19 -18.64
CA VAL A 61 11.89 9.10 -17.89
C VAL A 61 11.11 7.79 -17.98
N ILE A 62 9.78 7.83 -18.06
CA ILE A 62 8.97 6.61 -18.15
C ILE A 62 8.82 6.14 -19.60
N VAL A 63 9.22 4.89 -19.85
CA VAL A 63 9.07 4.23 -21.17
C VAL A 63 7.58 4.04 -21.54
N ALA A 64 6.70 3.97 -20.54
CA ALA A 64 5.25 3.88 -20.73
C ALA A 64 4.51 4.54 -19.55
N PRO A 65 3.26 5.02 -19.77
CA PRO A 65 2.41 5.50 -18.69
C PRO A 65 2.21 4.45 -17.59
N ARG A 66 2.16 4.90 -16.34
CA ARG A 66 1.86 4.04 -15.18
C ARG A 66 0.35 4.09 -14.88
N SER A 67 -0.21 2.96 -14.47
CA SER A 67 -1.59 2.92 -14.00
C SER A 67 -1.68 3.57 -12.62
N ASN A 68 -2.46 4.64 -12.51
CA ASN A 68 -2.83 5.28 -11.25
C ASN A 68 -4.34 5.09 -11.09
N ASN A 69 -4.75 4.24 -10.14
CA ASN A 69 -6.15 3.92 -9.94
C ASN A 69 -6.46 3.68 -8.46
N GLU A 70 -7.75 3.74 -8.14
CA GLU A 70 -8.32 3.20 -6.92
C GLU A 70 -9.12 1.96 -7.30
N LEU A 71 -8.86 0.82 -6.64
CA LEU A 71 -9.62 -0.40 -6.89
C LEU A 71 -10.74 -0.51 -5.86
N ASN A 72 -11.98 -0.45 -6.34
CA ASN A 72 -13.14 -0.69 -5.49
C ASN A 72 -13.17 -2.16 -5.06
N ALA A 73 -13.09 -2.44 -3.76
CA ALA A 73 -13.00 -3.80 -3.22
C ALA A 73 -14.19 -4.14 -2.30
N PRO A 74 -15.45 -4.09 -2.77
CA PRO A 74 -16.60 -4.33 -1.91
C PRO A 74 -16.67 -5.78 -1.43
N LYS A 75 -16.11 -6.72 -2.21
CA LYS A 75 -16.00 -8.14 -1.83
C LYS A 75 -15.08 -8.34 -0.64
N LEU A 76 -14.02 -7.52 -0.48
CA LEU A 76 -13.10 -7.64 0.66
C LEU A 76 -13.72 -7.28 2.01
N LYS A 77 -14.96 -6.77 2.04
CA LYS A 77 -15.73 -6.57 3.28
C LYS A 77 -16.00 -7.87 4.05
N GLU A 78 -15.81 -9.03 3.41
CA GLU A 78 -15.79 -10.36 4.06
C GLU A 78 -14.66 -10.51 5.11
N PHE A 79 -13.67 -9.61 5.09
CA PHE A 79 -12.56 -9.54 6.04
C PHE A 79 -12.59 -8.19 6.77
N PRO A 80 -13.54 -8.00 7.72
CA PRO A 80 -13.74 -6.72 8.41
C PRO A 80 -12.53 -6.27 9.25
N GLU A 81 -11.64 -7.19 9.61
CA GLU A 81 -10.37 -6.91 10.29
C GLU A 81 -9.29 -6.28 9.39
N MET A 82 -9.51 -6.24 8.07
CA MET A 82 -8.57 -5.64 7.12
C MET A 82 -8.48 -4.13 7.35
N LEU A 83 -7.25 -3.66 7.57
CA LEU A 83 -6.98 -2.26 7.83
C LEU A 83 -6.99 -1.41 6.55
N PRO A 84 -7.45 -0.14 6.65
CA PRO A 84 -7.23 0.85 5.60
C PRO A 84 -5.74 0.99 5.28
N ILE A 85 -5.42 1.36 4.04
CA ILE A 85 -4.05 1.28 3.52
C ILE A 85 -3.02 2.02 4.38
N LYS A 86 -3.33 3.22 4.89
CA LYS A 86 -2.40 4.01 5.70
C LYS A 86 -2.10 3.36 7.05
N GLU A 87 -3.13 2.81 7.69
CA GLU A 87 -3.01 2.10 8.97
C GLU A 87 -2.27 0.78 8.82
N SER A 88 -2.59 0.04 7.75
CA SER A 88 -1.91 -1.22 7.41
C SER A 88 -0.41 -1.01 7.16
N ILE A 89 -0.06 -0.02 6.34
CA ILE A 89 1.34 0.35 6.08
C ILE A 89 2.04 0.72 7.39
N LEU A 90 1.41 1.56 8.22
CA LEU A 90 2.00 1.97 9.49
C LEU A 90 2.26 0.76 10.40
N LYS A 91 1.26 -0.10 10.62
CA LYS A 91 1.32 -1.24 11.54
C LYS A 91 2.30 -2.31 11.08
N TYR A 92 2.23 -2.73 9.82
CA TYR A 92 2.98 -3.90 9.33
C TYR A 92 4.32 -3.53 8.68
N VAL A 93 4.50 -2.30 8.19
CA VAL A 93 5.72 -1.89 7.47
C VAL A 93 6.60 -0.96 8.30
N PHE A 94 6.07 0.14 8.83
CA PHE A 94 6.89 1.19 9.46
C PHE A 94 7.12 0.99 10.95
N MET A 95 6.10 0.62 11.74
CA MET A 95 6.25 0.37 13.17
C MET A 95 7.32 -0.69 13.50
N PRO A 96 7.40 -1.84 12.79
CA PRO A 96 8.43 -2.84 13.05
C PRO A 96 9.85 -2.39 12.69
N LYS A 97 9.96 -1.40 11.80
CA LYS A 97 11.24 -0.84 11.32
C LYS A 97 11.67 0.42 12.06
N ARG A 98 10.84 0.90 13.00
CA ARG A 98 11.16 2.07 13.80
C ARG A 98 12.40 1.77 14.61
N LYS A 99 13.49 2.48 14.33
CA LYS A 99 14.70 2.40 15.14
C LYS A 99 14.36 2.93 16.52
N VAL A 100 14.40 2.06 17.52
CA VAL A 100 14.43 2.47 18.92
C VAL A 100 15.81 3.07 19.12
N GLY A 101 15.87 4.37 19.40
CA GLY A 101 17.11 5.07 19.74
C GLY A 101 17.70 4.55 21.04
#